data_AF-A0A7S2PBM8-F1
#
_entry.id   AF-A0A7S2PBM8-F1
#
_cell.length_a   1.000
_cell.length_b   1.000
_cell.length_c   1.000
_cell.angle_alpha   90.00
_cell.angle_beta   90.00
_cell.angle_gamma   90.00
#
_symmetry.space_group_name_H-M   'P 1'
#
loop_
_entity.id
_entity.type
_entity.pdbx_description
1 polymer ?
#
loop_
_entity_poly.entity_id
_entity_poly.type
_entity_poly.pdbx_seq_one_letter_code
_entity_poly.pdbx_strand_id
1 'polypeptide(L)'
;MPAFDDADDYFPPACPPPQSMIITSRLHDLARVYNWEAVIARSMSHPKEASYLGPDRLNALHHVCNRRPPADVVEALLRADAKQAEVQDVKGWTALHYACRFKANPMVVQHLLGASRASSMLRDLNGRSPLYYAIRYDAPQEVIQQLVSAFPGSVMQCDHAGASPISLIWTSFATSFLGKRHIDETIDELEKLADDAEQRQNYQFELKGKRKLGLIWKRVMELLSLSWQNSGNEKRKWFLLHAISSFPCHIKMWQLAKALNPEQAFEVDQDTGRLPLHFVAASTGLHGENCRTIMRQLLELNPAAVKHLDNAGNTPLAIAVQDKQWEEDGLVDLFEAYPEALQIADHNGRLPLHTAASSDSAQPCVVRYLLKHYIEGAQTPDAINGALPLHHSLCSGYIYSSASAENDSPAVTASSNSNTASSCESSKYMVIYQAYPAAIRTRDITNHRLPLHYACASIDASPHTITQLIDWYPDAVRTLDKHGKTPLLLACESGKDWDTGLAVLIQAFPQGVIRMDHRGFLPFHVLAMSTTCSSSSSSAQSSADNYDADLSVLCTMFRLLKQDPSCFAAYCICNE
;
A
#
# COMPACT_ATOMS: atom_id res chain seq x y z
N MET A 1 -35.18 -5.19 -5.03
CA MET A 1 -34.64 -6.16 -5.99
C MET A 1 -34.67 -5.51 -7.36
N PRO A 2 -33.50 -5.30 -7.98
CA PRO A 2 -33.32 -5.58 -9.39
C PRO A 2 -32.53 -6.89 -9.51
N ALA A 3 -32.96 -7.73 -10.45
CA ALA A 3 -32.25 -8.92 -10.88
C ALA A 3 -30.97 -8.49 -11.59
N PHE A 4 -29.83 -8.98 -11.11
CA PHE A 4 -28.63 -9.11 -11.92
C PHE A 4 -28.62 -10.55 -12.39
N ASP A 5 -28.92 -10.73 -13.69
CA ASP A 5 -28.71 -11.97 -14.41
C ASP A 5 -27.21 -12.30 -14.38
N ASP A 6 -26.81 -13.16 -13.46
CA ASP A 6 -25.68 -14.05 -13.62
C ASP A 6 -26.29 -15.44 -13.76
N ALA A 7 -26.09 -16.05 -14.93
CA ALA A 7 -26.67 -17.33 -15.33
C ALA A 7 -26.66 -18.38 -14.21
N ASP A 8 -27.81 -19.03 -14.05
CA ASP A 8 -28.03 -20.21 -13.22
C ASP A 8 -27.03 -21.33 -13.57
N ASP A 9 -25.92 -21.43 -12.83
CA ASP A 9 -25.20 -22.69 -12.68
C ASP A 9 -25.77 -23.45 -11.49
N TYR A 10 -27.01 -23.95 -11.68
CA TYR A 10 -27.48 -25.12 -10.96
C TYR A 10 -26.53 -26.27 -11.31
N PHE A 11 -25.60 -26.63 -10.42
CA PHE A 11 -24.84 -27.86 -10.57
C PHE A 11 -25.77 -29.04 -10.26
N PRO A 12 -26.24 -29.82 -11.25
CA PRO A 12 -26.88 -31.10 -10.96
C PRO A 12 -25.86 -32.01 -10.26
N PRO A 13 -26.31 -33.07 -9.55
CA PRO A 13 -25.39 -34.07 -9.02
C PRO A 13 -24.56 -34.66 -10.18
N ALA A 14 -23.27 -34.33 -10.22
CA ALA A 14 -22.38 -34.78 -11.28
C ALA A 14 -22.34 -36.31 -11.32
N CYS A 15 -22.58 -36.88 -12.51
CA CYS A 15 -22.30 -38.28 -12.79
C CYS A 15 -20.80 -38.59 -12.57
N PRO A 16 -20.44 -39.81 -12.13
CA PRO A 16 -19.05 -40.14 -11.87
C PRO A 16 -18.23 -40.11 -13.18
N PRO A 17 -17.07 -39.43 -13.22
CA PRO A 17 -16.20 -39.44 -14.38
C PRO A 17 -15.51 -40.80 -14.56
N PRO A 18 -15.09 -41.16 -15.80
CA PRO A 18 -14.49 -42.44 -16.09
C PRO A 18 -13.10 -42.56 -15.43
N GLN A 19 -12.82 -43.79 -15.00
CA GLN A 19 -11.63 -44.22 -14.27
C GLN A 19 -10.33 -43.93 -15.04
N SER A 20 -9.74 -42.76 -14.80
CA SER A 20 -8.29 -42.57 -14.92
C SER A 20 -7.74 -42.46 -13.51
N MET A 21 -6.57 -43.05 -13.25
CA MET A 21 -5.95 -43.14 -11.93
C MET A 21 -5.68 -41.75 -11.33
N ILE A 22 -6.68 -41.18 -10.67
CA ILE A 22 -6.54 -40.05 -9.77
C ILE A 22 -6.26 -40.67 -8.40
N ILE A 23 -5.16 -40.27 -7.77
CA ILE A 23 -4.89 -40.62 -6.37
C ILE A 23 -5.96 -39.89 -5.55
N THR A 24 -7.14 -40.48 -5.35
CA THR A 24 -8.21 -39.80 -4.62
C THR A 24 -8.00 -39.98 -3.13
N SER A 25 -8.01 -38.86 -2.38
CA SER A 25 -8.20 -38.93 -0.94
C SER A 25 -9.65 -39.33 -0.67
N ARG A 26 -9.84 -40.45 0.04
CA ARG A 26 -11.18 -40.91 0.40
C ARG A 26 -11.84 -39.92 1.37
N LEU A 27 -11.09 -39.19 2.18
CA LEU A 27 -11.61 -38.05 2.94
C LEU A 27 -12.17 -36.94 2.04
N HIS A 28 -11.47 -36.60 0.96
CA HIS A 28 -11.90 -35.63 -0.03
C HIS A 28 -13.16 -36.09 -0.80
N ASP A 29 -13.24 -37.38 -1.16
CA ASP A 29 -14.45 -37.96 -1.77
C ASP A 29 -15.66 -37.94 -0.81
N LEU A 30 -15.46 -38.26 0.47
CA LEU A 30 -16.52 -38.22 1.48
C LEU A 30 -17.04 -36.79 1.73
N ALA A 31 -16.15 -35.80 1.70
CA ALA A 31 -16.52 -34.38 1.77
C ALA A 31 -17.39 -33.95 0.57
N ARG A 32 -17.12 -34.48 -0.63
CA ARG A 32 -17.90 -34.22 -1.86
C ARG A 32 -19.30 -34.83 -1.81
N VAL A 33 -19.45 -35.99 -1.18
CA VAL A 33 -20.74 -36.71 -1.02
C VAL A 33 -21.49 -36.27 0.25
N TYR A 34 -20.92 -35.34 1.03
CA TYR A 34 -21.55 -34.74 2.22
C TYR A 34 -21.83 -35.73 3.36
N ASN A 35 -21.03 -36.80 3.48
CA ASN A 35 -21.17 -37.76 4.58
C ASN A 35 -20.41 -37.28 5.82
N TRP A 36 -21.04 -36.42 6.61
CA TRP A 36 -20.44 -35.72 7.75
C TRP A 36 -19.83 -36.65 8.81
N GLU A 37 -20.54 -37.71 9.21
CA GLU A 37 -20.05 -38.66 10.21
C GLU A 37 -18.81 -39.40 9.72
N ALA A 38 -18.81 -39.83 8.46
CA ALA A 38 -17.66 -40.50 7.86
C ALA A 38 -16.47 -39.55 7.67
N VAL A 39 -16.72 -38.27 7.39
CA VAL A 39 -15.66 -37.25 7.31
C VAL A 39 -14.99 -37.07 8.68
N ILE A 40 -15.77 -36.96 9.77
CA ILE A 40 -15.22 -36.81 11.12
C ILE A 40 -14.41 -38.05 11.52
N ALA A 41 -14.96 -39.26 11.34
CA ALA A 41 -14.26 -40.50 11.68
C ALA A 41 -12.96 -40.68 10.87
N ARG A 42 -12.97 -40.26 9.61
CA ARG A 42 -11.82 -40.41 8.72
C ARG A 42 -10.77 -39.33 8.94
N SER A 43 -11.16 -38.09 9.26
CA SER A 43 -10.20 -37.03 9.58
C SER A 43 -9.41 -37.35 10.85
N MET A 44 -10.05 -37.97 11.85
CA MET A 44 -9.40 -38.42 13.08
C MET A 44 -8.45 -39.61 12.86
N SER A 45 -8.85 -40.58 12.04
CA SER A 45 -8.05 -41.80 11.80
C SER A 45 -6.92 -41.61 10.79
N HIS A 46 -7.09 -40.72 9.80
CA HIS A 46 -6.15 -40.51 8.70
C HIS A 46 -5.92 -39.01 8.42
N PRO A 47 -5.28 -38.26 9.34
CA PRO A 47 -5.16 -36.80 9.22
C PRO A 47 -4.35 -36.35 8.00
N LYS A 48 -3.40 -37.16 7.53
CA LYS A 48 -2.61 -36.86 6.32
C LYS A 48 -3.46 -36.74 5.06
N GLU A 49 -4.62 -37.42 5.00
CA GLU A 49 -5.55 -37.34 3.87
C GLU A 49 -6.22 -35.96 3.75
N ALA A 50 -6.22 -35.15 4.82
CA ALA A 50 -6.77 -33.79 4.81
C ALA A 50 -5.92 -32.82 3.98
N SER A 51 -4.63 -33.13 3.81
CA SER A 51 -3.71 -32.31 3.01
C SER A 51 -3.89 -32.45 1.50
N TYR A 52 -4.72 -33.40 1.06
CA TYR A 52 -4.93 -33.67 -0.35
C TYR A 52 -5.68 -32.54 -1.06
N LEU A 53 -5.14 -32.14 -2.20
CA LEU A 53 -5.76 -31.19 -3.13
C LEU A 53 -6.34 -31.98 -4.31
N GLY A 54 -7.65 -31.85 -4.48
CA GLY A 54 -8.38 -32.40 -5.61
C GLY A 54 -8.22 -31.58 -6.90
N PRO A 55 -9.02 -31.91 -7.93
CA PRO A 55 -9.10 -31.09 -9.14
C PRO A 55 -9.46 -29.65 -8.77
N ASP A 56 -8.98 -28.69 -9.57
CA ASP A 56 -9.16 -27.25 -9.34
C ASP A 56 -8.56 -26.70 -8.03
N ARG A 57 -7.61 -27.45 -7.43
CA ARG A 57 -6.98 -27.14 -6.13
C ARG A 57 -7.98 -27.08 -4.97
N LEU A 58 -9.13 -27.73 -5.12
CA LEU A 58 -10.13 -27.84 -4.06
C LEU A 58 -9.65 -28.83 -2.99
N ASN A 59 -9.75 -28.44 -1.73
CA ASN A 59 -9.53 -29.33 -0.60
C ASN A 59 -10.87 -29.78 0.02
N ALA A 60 -10.82 -30.67 1.01
CA ALA A 60 -12.01 -31.15 1.70
C ALA A 60 -12.84 -30.02 2.34
N LEU A 61 -12.19 -28.97 2.87
CA LEU A 61 -12.87 -27.83 3.49
C LEU A 61 -13.69 -27.02 2.48
N HIS A 62 -13.21 -26.83 1.26
CA HIS A 62 -13.98 -26.14 0.20
C HIS A 62 -15.31 -26.85 -0.06
N HIS A 63 -15.28 -28.18 -0.19
CA HIS A 63 -16.50 -28.97 -0.42
C HIS A 63 -17.45 -28.94 0.79
N VAL A 64 -16.90 -29.03 2.00
CA VAL A 64 -17.67 -28.99 3.25
C VAL A 64 -18.36 -27.63 3.41
N CYS A 65 -17.64 -26.52 3.21
CA CYS A 65 -18.18 -25.16 3.33
C CYS A 65 -19.22 -24.80 2.25
N ASN A 66 -19.30 -25.55 1.15
CA ASN A 66 -20.29 -25.35 0.09
C ASN A 66 -21.75 -25.66 0.52
N ARG A 67 -21.97 -26.59 1.46
CA ARG A 67 -23.32 -27.09 1.81
C ARG A 67 -23.77 -26.78 3.25
N ARG A 68 -23.30 -25.67 3.84
CA ARG A 68 -23.62 -25.26 5.23
C ARG A 68 -23.35 -26.38 6.24
N PRO A 69 -22.07 -26.71 6.46
CA PRO A 69 -21.70 -27.87 7.26
C PRO A 69 -22.02 -27.64 8.75
N PRO A 70 -22.20 -28.72 9.53
CA PRO A 70 -22.15 -28.63 10.99
C PRO A 70 -20.75 -28.18 11.43
N ALA A 71 -20.68 -27.41 12.53
CA ALA A 71 -19.43 -26.86 13.05
C ALA A 71 -18.40 -27.97 13.36
N ASP A 72 -18.87 -29.08 13.93
CA ASP A 72 -18.06 -30.23 14.35
C ASP A 72 -17.24 -30.85 13.19
N VAL A 73 -17.81 -30.85 11.97
CA VAL A 73 -17.12 -31.40 10.78
C VAL A 73 -15.93 -30.51 10.40
N VAL A 74 -16.15 -29.19 10.41
CA VAL A 74 -15.11 -28.21 10.08
C VAL A 74 -14.04 -28.22 11.16
N GLU A 75 -14.42 -28.29 12.44
CA GLU A 75 -13.49 -28.42 13.55
C GLU A 75 -12.64 -29.70 13.44
N ALA A 76 -13.25 -30.84 13.12
CA ALA A 76 -12.54 -32.11 12.95
C ALA A 76 -11.56 -32.12 11.76
N LEU A 77 -11.87 -31.40 10.68
CA LEU A 77 -10.97 -31.25 9.54
C LEU A 77 -9.81 -30.28 9.83
N LEU A 78 -10.09 -29.17 10.52
CA LEU A 78 -9.07 -28.20 10.91
C LEU A 78 -8.11 -28.75 11.97
N ARG A 79 -8.58 -29.64 12.87
CA ARG A 79 -7.71 -30.39 13.78
C ARG A 79 -6.74 -31.32 13.05
N ALA A 80 -7.14 -31.86 11.90
CA ALA A 80 -6.30 -32.74 11.10
C ALA A 80 -5.22 -31.95 10.32
N ASP A 81 -5.61 -30.84 9.68
CA ASP A 81 -4.68 -29.93 9.02
C ASP A 81 -5.25 -28.49 8.96
N ALA A 82 -4.79 -27.63 9.86
CA ALA A 82 -5.24 -26.25 9.97
C ALA A 82 -4.81 -25.39 8.76
N LYS A 83 -3.70 -25.73 8.08
CA LYS A 83 -3.18 -24.95 6.94
C LYS A 83 -4.13 -24.98 5.74
N GLN A 84 -5.01 -25.98 5.67
CA GLN A 84 -6.03 -26.09 4.62
C GLN A 84 -7.04 -24.94 4.63
N ALA A 85 -7.16 -24.19 5.74
CA ALA A 85 -8.01 -23.00 5.79
C ALA A 85 -7.51 -21.87 4.87
N GLU A 86 -6.21 -21.82 4.57
CA GLU A 86 -5.57 -20.77 3.75
C GLU A 86 -5.45 -21.15 2.27
N VAL A 87 -5.65 -22.42 1.93
CA VAL A 87 -5.52 -22.89 0.55
C VAL A 87 -6.56 -22.20 -0.33
N GLN A 88 -6.10 -21.70 -1.48
CA GLN A 88 -6.91 -21.08 -2.50
C GLN A 88 -7.13 -22.05 -3.67
N ASP A 89 -8.37 -22.14 -4.14
CA ASP A 89 -8.72 -22.84 -5.38
C ASP A 89 -8.21 -22.08 -6.62
N VAL A 90 -8.46 -22.62 -7.82
CA VAL A 90 -8.07 -21.97 -9.10
C VAL A 90 -8.64 -20.56 -9.29
N LYS A 91 -9.72 -20.18 -8.60
CA LYS A 91 -10.31 -18.84 -8.63
C LYS A 91 -9.78 -17.94 -7.52
N GLY A 92 -8.84 -18.42 -6.70
CA GLY A 92 -8.32 -17.71 -5.54
C GLY A 92 -9.24 -17.84 -4.31
N TRP A 93 -10.26 -18.68 -4.33
CA TRP A 93 -11.21 -18.78 -3.22
C TRP A 93 -10.68 -19.71 -2.15
N THR A 94 -10.79 -19.28 -0.90
CA THR A 94 -10.56 -20.11 0.28
C THR A 94 -11.85 -20.74 0.77
N ALA A 95 -11.77 -21.73 1.66
CA ALA A 95 -12.95 -22.30 2.33
C ALA A 95 -13.83 -21.22 3.01
N LEU A 96 -13.21 -20.15 3.52
CA LEU A 96 -13.93 -19.01 4.10
C LEU A 96 -14.79 -18.26 3.06
N HIS A 97 -14.33 -18.11 1.81
CA HIS A 97 -15.14 -17.52 0.73
C HIS A 97 -16.42 -18.33 0.48
N TYR A 98 -16.30 -19.67 0.42
CA TYR A 98 -17.46 -20.56 0.29
C TYR A 98 -18.40 -20.45 1.49
N ALA A 99 -17.86 -20.44 2.72
CA ALA A 99 -18.65 -20.29 3.93
C ALA A 99 -19.47 -18.98 3.94
N CYS A 100 -18.86 -17.87 3.50
CA CYS A 100 -19.52 -16.57 3.38
C CYS A 100 -20.60 -16.56 2.30
N ARG A 101 -20.30 -17.09 1.10
CA ARG A 101 -21.26 -17.17 -0.02
C ARG A 101 -22.49 -17.99 0.34
N PHE A 102 -22.30 -19.14 0.98
CA PHE A 102 -23.37 -20.08 1.28
C PHE A 102 -24.04 -19.84 2.65
N LYS A 103 -23.74 -18.73 3.34
CA LYS A 103 -24.32 -18.36 4.64
C LYS A 103 -24.11 -19.45 5.70
N ALA A 104 -22.87 -19.88 5.87
CA ALA A 104 -22.50 -20.86 6.89
C ALA A 104 -22.83 -20.35 8.31
N ASN A 105 -22.94 -21.30 9.25
CA ASN A 105 -23.16 -21.00 10.66
C ASN A 105 -21.99 -20.14 11.21
N PRO A 106 -22.23 -19.12 12.06
CA PRO A 106 -21.18 -18.35 12.71
C PRO A 106 -20.10 -19.19 13.39
N MET A 107 -20.44 -20.36 13.94
CA MET A 107 -19.45 -21.27 14.53
C MET A 107 -18.47 -21.83 13.51
N VAL A 108 -18.91 -22.11 12.27
CA VAL A 108 -18.01 -22.55 11.18
C VAL A 108 -16.99 -21.46 10.85
N VAL A 109 -17.45 -20.22 10.75
CA VAL A 109 -16.57 -19.06 10.48
C VAL A 109 -15.62 -18.83 11.65
N GLN A 110 -16.09 -18.96 12.89
CA GLN A 110 -15.24 -18.89 14.08
C GLN A 110 -14.14 -19.96 14.09
N HIS A 111 -14.45 -21.21 13.73
CA HIS A 111 -13.44 -22.26 13.64
C HIS A 111 -12.43 -22.00 12.52
N LEU A 112 -12.87 -21.56 11.34
CA LEU A 112 -11.98 -21.21 10.23
C LEU A 112 -11.03 -20.06 10.58
N LEU A 113 -11.55 -18.99 11.20
CA LEU A 113 -10.76 -17.84 11.64
C LEU A 113 -9.84 -18.18 12.83
N GLY A 114 -10.26 -19.10 13.71
CA GLY A 114 -9.44 -19.61 14.81
C GLY A 114 -8.28 -20.48 14.34
N ALA A 115 -8.46 -21.23 13.24
CA ALA A 115 -7.38 -22.00 12.63
C ALA A 115 -6.40 -21.13 11.84
N SER A 116 -6.91 -20.16 11.08
CA SER A 116 -6.07 -19.14 10.46
C SER A 116 -6.82 -17.82 10.30
N ARG A 117 -6.37 -16.80 11.03
CA ARG A 117 -6.85 -15.42 10.87
C ARG A 117 -6.44 -14.84 9.52
N ALA A 118 -5.32 -15.27 8.96
CA ALA A 118 -4.83 -14.82 7.65
C ALA A 118 -5.80 -15.16 6.51
N SER A 119 -6.60 -16.21 6.66
CA SER A 119 -7.65 -16.57 5.69
C SER A 119 -8.68 -15.45 5.43
N SER A 120 -8.87 -14.53 6.38
CA SER A 120 -9.75 -13.35 6.23
C SER A 120 -9.15 -12.24 5.35
N MET A 121 -7.82 -12.24 5.17
CA MET A 121 -7.07 -11.26 4.38
C MET A 121 -6.87 -11.71 2.93
N LEU A 122 -7.00 -13.00 2.65
CA LEU A 122 -6.81 -13.56 1.31
C LEU A 122 -7.92 -13.10 0.36
N ARG A 123 -7.52 -12.75 -0.86
CA ARG A 123 -8.41 -12.18 -1.90
C ARG A 123 -8.49 -13.14 -3.07
N ASP A 124 -9.65 -13.20 -3.70
CA ASP A 124 -9.82 -13.98 -4.93
C ASP A 124 -9.12 -13.32 -6.14
N LEU A 125 -9.16 -13.96 -7.31
CA LEU A 125 -8.59 -13.40 -8.54
C LEU A 125 -9.21 -12.07 -8.97
N ASN A 126 -10.43 -11.76 -8.53
CA ASN A 126 -11.06 -10.46 -8.77
C ASN A 126 -10.66 -9.43 -7.69
N GLY A 127 -9.81 -9.81 -6.74
CA GLY A 127 -9.41 -8.96 -5.63
C GLY A 127 -10.49 -8.83 -4.57
N ARG A 128 -11.45 -9.75 -4.46
CA ARG A 128 -12.55 -9.68 -3.49
C ARG A 128 -12.21 -10.45 -2.21
N SER A 129 -12.58 -9.88 -1.07
CA SER A 129 -12.42 -10.51 0.25
C SER A 129 -13.60 -11.44 0.61
N PRO A 130 -13.45 -12.34 1.59
CA PRO A 130 -14.58 -13.11 2.12
C PRO A 130 -15.73 -12.23 2.62
N LEU A 131 -15.42 -11.06 3.21
CA LEU A 131 -16.42 -10.09 3.66
C LEU A 131 -17.26 -9.54 2.51
N TYR A 132 -16.66 -9.30 1.34
CA TYR A 132 -17.40 -8.88 0.14
C TYR A 132 -18.51 -9.89 -0.20
N TYR A 133 -18.19 -11.18 -0.16
CA TYR A 133 -19.17 -12.24 -0.41
C TYR A 133 -20.21 -12.37 0.69
N ALA A 134 -19.80 -12.21 1.97
CA ALA A 134 -20.73 -12.23 3.10
C ALA A 134 -21.80 -11.12 2.97
N ILE A 135 -21.40 -9.93 2.51
CA ILE A 135 -22.32 -8.81 2.28
C ILE A 135 -23.17 -9.05 1.02
N ARG A 136 -22.55 -9.45 -0.11
CA ARG A 136 -23.25 -9.70 -1.38
C ARG A 136 -24.37 -10.73 -1.23
N TYR A 137 -24.11 -11.79 -0.48
CA TYR A 137 -25.05 -12.89 -0.28
C TYR A 137 -25.86 -12.77 1.00
N ASP A 138 -25.76 -11.67 1.74
CA ASP A 138 -26.54 -11.44 2.97
C ASP A 138 -26.37 -12.58 4.00
N ALA A 139 -25.10 -12.79 4.40
CA ALA A 139 -24.72 -13.69 5.48
C ALA A 139 -25.17 -13.14 6.85
N PRO A 140 -25.26 -13.99 7.90
CA PRO A 140 -25.67 -13.57 9.23
C PRO A 140 -24.81 -12.42 9.78
N GLN A 141 -25.42 -11.54 10.59
CA GLN A 141 -24.73 -10.38 11.18
C GLN A 141 -23.53 -10.81 12.03
N GLU A 142 -23.64 -11.94 12.74
CA GLU A 142 -22.56 -12.50 13.56
C GLU A 142 -21.36 -12.91 12.70
N VAL A 143 -21.59 -13.45 11.49
CA VAL A 143 -20.51 -13.76 10.53
C VAL A 143 -19.81 -12.48 10.08
N ILE A 144 -20.58 -11.44 9.78
CA ILE A 144 -20.02 -10.13 9.40
C ILE A 144 -19.18 -9.55 10.54
N GLN A 145 -19.69 -9.57 11.77
CA GLN A 145 -18.96 -9.11 12.96
C GLN A 145 -17.66 -9.90 13.18
N GLN A 146 -17.70 -11.23 13.05
CA GLN A 146 -16.50 -12.06 13.16
C GLN A 146 -15.46 -11.72 12.10
N LEU A 147 -15.86 -11.54 10.83
CA LEU A 147 -14.96 -11.17 9.75
C LEU A 147 -14.33 -9.78 9.96
N VAL A 148 -15.14 -8.78 10.35
CA VAL A 148 -14.63 -7.43 10.62
C VAL A 148 -13.74 -7.42 11.87
N SER A 149 -14.07 -8.19 12.90
CA SER A 149 -13.22 -8.36 14.08
C SER A 149 -11.91 -9.06 13.74
N ALA A 150 -11.90 -9.92 12.71
CA ALA A 150 -10.71 -10.63 12.23
C ALA A 150 -9.80 -9.73 11.40
N PHE A 151 -10.38 -8.93 10.52
CA PHE A 151 -9.65 -7.97 9.71
C PHE A 151 -10.51 -6.71 9.47
N PRO A 152 -10.33 -5.65 10.28
CA PRO A 152 -11.13 -4.43 10.17
C PRO A 152 -10.98 -3.75 8.80
N GLY A 153 -9.77 -3.74 8.24
CA GLY A 153 -9.47 -3.17 6.92
C GLY A 153 -10.22 -3.82 5.75
N SER A 154 -10.79 -5.02 5.94
CA SER A 154 -11.57 -5.72 4.91
C SER A 154 -12.78 -4.94 4.41
N VAL A 155 -13.34 -4.06 5.25
CA VAL A 155 -14.50 -3.23 4.92
C VAL A 155 -14.15 -2.21 3.82
N MET A 156 -12.89 -1.77 3.75
CA MET A 156 -12.42 -0.67 2.89
C MET A 156 -11.86 -1.16 1.54
N GLN A 157 -11.09 -2.24 1.55
CA GLN A 157 -11.42 -3.43 0.78
C GLN A 157 -11.68 -3.43 -0.75
N CYS A 158 -11.28 -2.48 -1.61
CA CYS A 158 -11.70 -2.45 -3.03
C CYS A 158 -11.22 -3.64 -3.90
N ASP A 159 -12.13 -4.21 -4.70
CA ASP A 159 -11.79 -5.20 -5.73
C ASP A 159 -11.13 -4.56 -6.96
N HIS A 160 -10.73 -5.35 -7.96
CA HIS A 160 -10.09 -4.82 -9.19
C HIS A 160 -10.99 -3.87 -9.99
N ALA A 161 -12.31 -3.88 -9.76
CA ALA A 161 -13.26 -2.94 -10.35
C ALA A 161 -13.51 -1.70 -9.46
N GLY A 162 -12.79 -1.56 -8.35
CA GLY A 162 -12.94 -0.47 -7.39
C GLY A 162 -14.10 -0.64 -6.40
N ALA A 163 -14.81 -1.77 -6.42
CA ALA A 163 -15.96 -2.00 -5.55
C ALA A 163 -15.51 -2.50 -4.17
N SER A 164 -15.78 -1.71 -3.13
CA SER A 164 -15.67 -2.13 -1.72
C SER A 164 -16.97 -2.78 -1.23
N PRO A 165 -16.95 -3.55 -0.13
CA PRO A 165 -18.16 -4.09 0.48
C PRO A 165 -19.21 -3.03 0.86
N ILE A 166 -18.77 -1.83 1.29
CA ILE A 166 -19.68 -0.69 1.53
C ILE A 166 -20.26 -0.18 0.21
N SER A 167 -19.43 -0.03 -0.82
CA SER A 167 -19.90 0.43 -2.12
C SER A 167 -20.98 -0.49 -2.67
N LEU A 168 -20.91 -1.80 -2.47
CA LEU A 168 -21.92 -2.75 -2.92
C LEU A 168 -23.31 -2.48 -2.30
N ILE A 169 -23.33 -2.20 -0.99
CA ILE A 169 -24.56 -1.88 -0.26
C ILE A 169 -25.14 -0.55 -0.73
N TRP A 170 -24.28 0.47 -0.88
CA TRP A 170 -24.71 1.83 -1.15
C TRP A 170 -25.02 2.10 -2.63
N THR A 171 -24.11 1.73 -3.53
CA THR A 171 -24.19 2.06 -4.97
C THR A 171 -25.43 1.46 -5.62
N SER A 172 -25.80 0.22 -5.28
CA SER A 172 -27.01 -0.43 -5.81
C SER A 172 -28.30 0.33 -5.48
N PHE A 173 -28.33 1.03 -4.34
CA PHE A 173 -29.45 1.88 -3.95
C PHE A 173 -29.32 3.29 -4.52
N ALA A 174 -28.16 3.91 -4.40
CA ALA A 174 -27.92 5.29 -4.86
C ALA A 174 -28.07 5.47 -6.39
N THR A 175 -27.78 4.42 -7.17
CA THR A 175 -27.99 4.43 -8.64
C THR A 175 -29.44 4.19 -9.04
N SER A 176 -30.27 3.65 -8.14
CA SER A 176 -31.70 3.44 -8.41
C SER A 176 -32.45 4.77 -8.41
N PHE A 177 -33.38 4.98 -9.36
CA PHE A 177 -34.20 6.19 -9.45
C PHE A 177 -34.84 6.59 -8.10
N LEU A 178 -35.47 5.62 -7.42
CA LEU A 178 -36.09 5.86 -6.11
C LEU A 178 -35.05 6.18 -5.04
N GLY A 179 -33.90 5.50 -5.06
CA GLY A 179 -32.85 5.72 -4.07
C GLY A 179 -32.21 7.09 -4.22
N LYS A 180 -31.86 7.48 -5.45
CA LYS A 180 -31.38 8.82 -5.78
C LYS A 180 -32.33 9.90 -5.30
N ARG A 181 -33.62 9.81 -5.68
CA ARG A 181 -34.64 10.77 -5.28
C ARG A 181 -34.78 10.87 -3.76
N HIS A 182 -34.84 9.75 -3.05
CA HIS A 182 -34.94 9.75 -1.58
C HIS A 182 -33.69 10.31 -0.90
N ILE A 183 -32.50 10.05 -1.44
CA ILE A 183 -31.26 10.62 -0.91
C ILE A 183 -31.23 12.12 -1.13
N ASP A 184 -31.54 12.58 -2.34
CA ASP A 184 -31.57 14.01 -2.68
C ASP A 184 -32.62 14.76 -1.84
N GLU A 185 -33.85 14.25 -1.74
CA GLU A 185 -34.90 14.82 -0.88
C GLU A 185 -34.44 14.90 0.59
N THR A 186 -33.73 13.88 1.08
CA THR A 186 -33.23 13.87 2.46
C THR A 186 -32.08 14.87 2.66
N ILE A 187 -31.18 15.00 1.69
CA ILE A 187 -30.10 15.99 1.74
C ILE A 187 -30.70 17.40 1.73
N ASP A 188 -31.65 17.68 0.83
CA ASP A 188 -32.31 18.99 0.71
C ASP A 188 -33.07 19.37 2.00
N GLU A 189 -33.68 18.40 2.68
CA GLU A 189 -34.33 18.60 3.97
C GLU A 189 -33.31 18.89 5.08
N LEU A 190 -32.21 18.15 5.14
CA LEU A 190 -31.16 18.36 6.14
C LEU A 190 -30.41 19.69 5.94
N GLU A 191 -30.16 20.09 4.69
CA GLU A 191 -29.52 21.38 4.37
C GLU A 191 -30.39 22.57 4.79
N LYS A 192 -31.73 22.45 4.76
CA LYS A 192 -32.64 23.46 5.33
C LYS A 192 -32.55 23.56 6.85
N LEU A 193 -32.07 22.50 7.51
CA LEU A 193 -31.90 22.40 8.95
C LEU A 193 -30.45 22.67 9.38
N ALA A 194 -29.64 23.34 8.54
CA ALA A 194 -28.21 23.54 8.76
C ALA A 194 -27.86 24.29 10.06
N ASP A 195 -28.76 25.12 10.58
CA ASP A 195 -28.49 25.89 11.82
C ASP A 195 -28.87 25.13 13.11
N ASP A 196 -29.73 24.11 13.03
CA ASP A 196 -30.32 23.45 14.21
C ASP A 196 -29.77 22.02 14.41
N ALA A 197 -28.72 21.90 15.24
CA ALA A 197 -28.05 20.62 15.51
C ALA A 197 -28.98 19.58 16.17
N GLU A 198 -29.87 20.01 17.06
CA GLU A 198 -30.83 19.13 17.74
C GLU A 198 -31.84 18.52 16.76
N GLN A 199 -32.33 19.30 15.79
CA GLN A 199 -33.27 18.82 14.79
C GLN A 199 -32.59 17.83 13.81
N ARG A 200 -31.32 18.04 13.46
CA ARG A 200 -30.55 17.07 12.67
C ARG A 200 -30.37 15.74 13.40
N GLN A 201 -30.08 15.80 14.71
CA GLN A 201 -29.97 14.60 15.53
C GLN A 201 -31.32 13.86 15.60
N ASN A 202 -32.43 14.58 15.76
CA ASN A 202 -33.79 14.01 15.70
C ASN A 202 -34.08 13.37 14.34
N TYR A 203 -33.68 14.02 13.25
CA TYR A 203 -33.83 13.49 11.89
C TYR A 203 -33.00 12.21 11.68
N GLN A 204 -31.85 12.06 12.35
CA GLN A 204 -31.09 10.80 12.35
C GLN A 204 -31.89 9.63 12.94
N PHE A 205 -32.78 9.89 13.91
CA PHE A 205 -33.72 8.89 14.42
C PHE A 205 -34.86 8.64 13.43
N GLU A 206 -35.38 9.65 12.76
CA GLU A 206 -36.43 9.51 11.72
C GLU A 206 -35.93 8.76 10.48
N LEU A 207 -34.65 8.94 10.11
CA LEU A 207 -33.97 8.17 9.08
C LEU A 207 -34.09 6.66 9.36
N LYS A 208 -34.02 6.23 10.63
CA LYS A 208 -34.24 4.82 11.02
C LYS A 208 -35.68 4.36 10.73
N GLY A 209 -36.65 5.28 10.70
CA GLY A 209 -38.05 5.04 10.33
C GLY A 209 -38.30 4.96 8.82
N LYS A 210 -37.49 5.64 7.98
CA LYS A 210 -37.54 5.51 6.51
C LYS A 210 -37.08 4.10 6.10
N ARG A 211 -38.04 3.19 5.87
CA ARG A 211 -37.83 1.72 5.80
C ARG A 211 -36.60 1.23 5.01
N LYS A 212 -36.28 1.84 3.86
CA LYS A 212 -35.20 1.34 2.98
C LYS A 212 -33.87 2.10 3.12
N LEU A 213 -33.88 3.44 3.03
CA LEU A 213 -32.66 4.26 3.21
C LEU A 213 -32.10 4.11 4.63
N GLY A 214 -32.96 4.13 5.65
CA GLY A 214 -32.56 3.94 7.05
C GLY A 214 -31.86 2.62 7.31
N LEU A 215 -32.37 1.53 6.72
CA LEU A 215 -31.78 0.20 6.88
C LEU A 215 -30.39 0.12 6.22
N ILE A 216 -30.26 0.66 5.00
CA ILE A 216 -29.00 0.69 4.25
C ILE A 216 -27.98 1.56 4.99
N TRP A 217 -28.38 2.76 5.41
CA TRP A 217 -27.51 3.67 6.16
C TRP A 217 -27.08 3.08 7.49
N LYS A 218 -28.01 2.47 8.26
CA LYS A 218 -27.70 1.76 9.50
C LYS A 218 -26.65 0.68 9.27
N ARG A 219 -26.81 -0.13 8.22
CA ARG A 219 -25.88 -1.22 7.90
C ARG A 219 -24.48 -0.70 7.52
N VAL A 220 -24.41 0.40 6.79
CA VAL A 220 -23.14 1.08 6.46
C VAL A 220 -22.46 1.64 7.72
N MET A 221 -23.23 2.31 8.59
CA MET A 221 -22.72 2.85 9.86
C MET A 221 -22.24 1.76 10.81
N GLU A 222 -22.94 0.62 10.87
CA GLU A 222 -22.51 -0.55 11.64
C GLU A 222 -21.18 -1.10 11.14
N LEU A 223 -21.02 -1.29 9.82
CA LEU A 223 -19.74 -1.76 9.26
C LEU A 223 -18.58 -0.80 9.53
N LEU A 224 -18.84 0.51 9.39
CA LEU A 224 -17.85 1.56 9.64
C LEU A 224 -17.46 1.63 11.12
N SER A 225 -18.45 1.62 12.03
CA SER A 225 -18.19 1.65 13.47
C SER A 225 -17.53 0.36 13.98
N LEU A 226 -17.89 -0.81 13.44
CA LEU A 226 -17.20 -2.07 13.76
C LEU A 226 -15.76 -2.08 13.27
N SER A 227 -15.50 -1.55 12.08
CA SER A 227 -14.13 -1.37 11.57
C SER A 227 -13.31 -0.46 12.48
N TRP A 228 -13.95 0.60 13.02
CA TRP A 228 -13.29 1.54 13.92
C TRP A 228 -13.01 0.95 15.30
N GLN A 229 -13.99 0.35 15.95
CA GLN A 229 -13.85 -0.22 17.29
C GLN A 229 -12.75 -1.28 17.35
N ASN A 230 -12.64 -2.09 16.29
CA ASN A 230 -11.63 -3.14 16.20
C ASN A 230 -10.25 -2.63 15.74
N SER A 231 -10.08 -1.33 15.48
CA SER A 231 -8.78 -0.74 15.12
C SER A 231 -7.84 -0.54 16.32
N GLY A 232 -8.26 -0.92 17.54
CA GLY A 232 -7.42 -0.93 18.74
C GLY A 232 -7.41 0.38 19.54
N ASN A 233 -8.03 1.45 19.05
CA ASN A 233 -8.01 2.75 19.70
C ASN A 233 -9.30 3.00 20.51
N GLU A 234 -9.42 2.35 21.67
CA GLU A 234 -10.59 2.51 22.57
C GLU A 234 -10.83 3.97 23.03
N LYS A 235 -9.80 4.83 22.95
CA LYS A 235 -9.86 6.25 23.33
C LYS A 235 -10.20 7.20 22.17
N ARG A 236 -10.22 6.72 20.93
CA ARG A 236 -10.36 7.57 19.74
C ARG A 236 -11.83 7.90 19.47
N LYS A 237 -12.15 9.19 19.45
CA LYS A 237 -13.50 9.67 19.12
C LYS A 237 -13.88 9.28 17.69
N TRP A 238 -15.02 8.62 17.52
CA TRP A 238 -15.54 8.22 16.21
C TRP A 238 -16.03 9.44 15.43
N PHE A 239 -15.41 9.73 14.29
CA PHE A 239 -15.86 10.76 13.36
C PHE A 239 -16.18 10.16 11.99
N LEU A 240 -17.45 10.25 11.62
CA LEU A 240 -17.97 9.70 10.37
C LEU A 240 -17.33 10.37 9.15
N LEU A 241 -17.19 11.69 9.16
CA LEU A 241 -16.61 12.43 8.03
C LEU A 241 -15.15 12.05 7.79
N HIS A 242 -14.38 11.84 8.85
CA HIS A 242 -12.98 11.39 8.74
C HIS A 242 -12.90 10.00 8.11
N ALA A 243 -13.72 9.06 8.59
CA ALA A 243 -13.76 7.71 8.05
C ALA A 243 -14.17 7.69 6.57
N ILE A 244 -15.26 8.36 6.19
CA ILE A 244 -15.76 8.37 4.80
C ILE A 244 -14.80 9.09 3.85
N SER A 245 -14.09 10.11 4.32
CA SER A 245 -13.12 10.86 3.53
C SER A 245 -11.84 10.05 3.23
N SER A 246 -11.54 9.05 4.05
CA SER A 246 -10.35 8.21 3.88
C SER A 246 -10.48 7.17 2.74
N PHE A 247 -11.66 6.99 2.14
CA PHE A 247 -11.87 5.93 1.14
C PHE A 247 -12.69 6.40 -0.07
N PRO A 248 -12.56 5.69 -1.22
CA PRO A 248 -13.42 5.90 -2.37
C PRO A 248 -14.88 5.59 -2.03
N CYS A 249 -15.65 6.64 -1.77
CA CYS A 249 -17.07 6.56 -1.50
C CYS A 249 -17.87 7.20 -2.64
N HIS A 250 -19.11 6.77 -2.80
CA HIS A 250 -20.04 7.43 -3.71
C HIS A 250 -20.34 8.84 -3.19
N ILE A 251 -20.25 9.87 -4.04
CA ILE A 251 -20.40 11.29 -3.65
C ILE A 251 -21.64 11.56 -2.79
N LYS A 252 -22.79 10.98 -3.16
CA LYS A 252 -24.05 11.12 -2.39
C LYS A 252 -23.99 10.54 -0.97
N MET A 253 -23.17 9.51 -0.74
CA MET A 253 -22.93 8.98 0.61
C MET A 253 -22.20 10.03 1.46
N TRP A 254 -21.18 10.65 0.87
CA TRP A 254 -20.41 11.70 1.51
C TRP A 254 -21.27 12.95 1.78
N GLN A 255 -22.07 13.39 0.80
CA GLN A 255 -23.00 14.52 0.96
C GLN A 255 -24.01 14.27 2.08
N LEU A 256 -24.58 13.06 2.17
CA LEU A 256 -25.46 12.71 3.28
C LEU A 256 -24.72 12.74 4.63
N ALA A 257 -23.49 12.22 4.69
CA ALA A 257 -22.68 12.28 5.91
C ALA A 257 -22.38 13.72 6.34
N LYS A 258 -22.06 14.59 5.38
CA LYS A 258 -21.87 16.05 5.57
C LYS A 258 -23.14 16.71 6.09
N ALA A 259 -24.29 16.42 5.47
CA ALA A 259 -25.57 17.01 5.88
C ALA A 259 -25.99 16.57 7.29
N LEU A 260 -25.61 15.36 7.71
CA LEU A 260 -25.91 14.84 9.05
C LEU A 260 -25.00 15.42 10.13
N ASN A 261 -23.69 15.51 9.90
CA ASN A 261 -22.71 15.92 10.91
C ASN A 261 -21.70 16.95 10.35
N PRO A 262 -22.14 18.16 9.95
CA PRO A 262 -21.25 19.18 9.38
C PRO A 262 -20.18 19.66 10.36
N GLU A 263 -20.46 19.61 11.67
CA GLU A 263 -19.53 20.01 12.73
C GLU A 263 -18.23 19.20 12.74
N GLN A 264 -18.27 17.94 12.29
CA GLN A 264 -17.08 17.09 12.20
C GLN A 264 -16.05 17.58 11.17
N ALA A 265 -16.40 18.55 10.31
CA ALA A 265 -15.46 19.20 9.41
C ALA A 265 -14.46 20.13 10.13
N PHE A 266 -14.76 20.52 11.38
CA PHE A 266 -13.92 21.38 12.22
C PHE A 266 -13.19 20.62 13.33
N GLU A 267 -13.60 19.38 13.60
CA GLU A 267 -13.01 18.56 14.64
C GLU A 267 -11.73 17.89 14.13
N VAL A 268 -10.68 17.95 14.94
CA VAL A 268 -9.40 17.31 14.64
C VAL A 268 -9.39 15.88 15.17
N ASP A 269 -8.87 14.95 14.37
CA ASP A 269 -8.55 13.60 14.85
C ASP A 269 -7.38 13.68 15.84
N GLN A 270 -7.59 13.19 17.07
CA GLN A 270 -6.62 13.37 18.16
C GLN A 270 -5.30 12.62 17.93
N ASP A 271 -5.36 11.48 17.25
CA ASP A 271 -4.21 10.61 17.05
C ASP A 271 -3.29 11.14 15.94
N THR A 272 -3.87 11.65 14.86
CA THR A 272 -3.13 12.11 13.68
C THR A 272 -2.98 13.63 13.59
N GLY A 273 -3.78 14.39 14.34
CA GLY A 273 -3.91 15.84 14.20
C GLY A 273 -4.58 16.24 12.88
N ARG A 274 -5.22 15.30 12.17
CA ARG A 274 -5.76 15.52 10.82
C ARG A 274 -7.23 15.91 10.87
N LEU A 275 -7.57 16.90 10.04
CA LEU A 275 -8.94 17.22 9.64
C LEU A 275 -9.39 16.32 8.48
N PRO A 276 -10.71 16.23 8.17
CA PRO A 276 -11.20 15.42 7.05
C PRO A 276 -10.54 15.78 5.71
N LEU A 277 -10.19 17.05 5.51
CA LEU A 277 -9.48 17.53 4.30
C LEU A 277 -8.13 16.83 4.10
N HIS A 278 -7.39 16.54 5.18
CA HIS A 278 -6.13 15.79 5.10
C HIS A 278 -6.37 14.33 4.69
N PHE A 279 -7.48 13.72 5.13
CA PHE A 279 -7.84 12.36 4.74
C PHE A 279 -8.25 12.27 3.28
N VAL A 280 -8.98 13.28 2.76
CA VAL A 280 -9.26 13.36 1.32
C VAL A 280 -7.97 13.51 0.53
N ALA A 281 -7.07 14.40 0.95
CA ALA A 281 -5.76 14.59 0.33
C ALA A 281 -4.89 13.31 0.34
N ALA A 282 -4.99 12.50 1.41
CA ALA A 282 -4.27 11.23 1.53
C ALA A 282 -4.94 10.05 0.80
N SER A 283 -6.17 10.22 0.32
CA SER A 283 -6.99 9.10 -0.16
C SER A 283 -6.56 8.66 -1.55
N THR A 284 -5.87 7.52 -1.60
CA THR A 284 -5.31 6.91 -2.82
C THR A 284 -6.35 6.35 -3.79
N GLY A 285 -7.64 6.35 -3.43
CA GLY A 285 -8.72 5.74 -4.22
C GLY A 285 -9.81 6.70 -4.68
N LEU A 286 -9.90 7.92 -4.14
CA LEU A 286 -10.88 8.92 -4.56
C LEU A 286 -10.41 9.54 -5.88
N HIS A 287 -10.89 9.00 -7.01
CA HIS A 287 -10.47 9.45 -8.34
C HIS A 287 -11.46 10.43 -8.99
N GLY A 288 -10.93 11.31 -9.84
CA GLY A 288 -11.69 12.17 -10.75
C GLY A 288 -12.53 13.25 -10.08
N GLU A 289 -13.64 13.61 -10.73
CA GLU A 289 -14.51 14.72 -10.34
C GLU A 289 -15.10 14.57 -8.92
N ASN A 290 -15.27 13.33 -8.44
CA ASN A 290 -15.84 13.07 -7.12
C ASN A 290 -14.93 13.57 -5.99
N CYS A 291 -13.62 13.28 -6.06
CA CYS A 291 -12.65 13.74 -5.06
C CYS A 291 -12.60 15.26 -5.01
N ARG A 292 -12.50 15.88 -6.20
CA ARG A 292 -12.50 17.32 -6.37
C ARG A 292 -13.76 17.96 -5.80
N THR A 293 -14.92 17.35 -6.04
CA THR A 293 -16.20 17.82 -5.50
C THR A 293 -16.24 17.74 -3.97
N ILE A 294 -15.77 16.64 -3.38
CA ILE A 294 -15.67 16.47 -1.93
C ILE A 294 -14.73 17.54 -1.33
N MET A 295 -13.57 17.74 -1.94
CA MET A 295 -12.59 18.73 -1.51
C MET A 295 -13.18 20.14 -1.53
N ARG A 296 -13.81 20.56 -2.64
CA ARG A 296 -14.50 21.85 -2.72
C ARG A 296 -15.57 22.01 -1.65
N GLN A 297 -16.39 20.98 -1.45
CA GLN A 297 -17.45 21.02 -0.44
C GLN A 297 -16.92 21.08 1.00
N LEU A 298 -15.72 20.56 1.27
CA LEU A 298 -15.02 20.73 2.54
C LEU A 298 -14.41 22.12 2.69
N LEU A 299 -13.82 22.65 1.62
CA LEU A 299 -13.26 24.01 1.59
C LEU A 299 -14.35 25.07 1.79
N GLU A 300 -15.53 24.87 1.20
CA GLU A 300 -16.70 25.72 1.39
C GLU A 300 -17.18 25.72 2.86
N LEU A 301 -17.11 24.57 3.53
CA LEU A 301 -17.50 24.46 4.94
C LEU A 301 -16.44 25.03 5.89
N ASN A 302 -15.18 24.67 5.68
CA ASN A 302 -14.08 25.03 6.55
C ASN A 302 -12.87 25.51 5.73
N PRO A 303 -12.85 26.80 5.31
CA PRO A 303 -11.71 27.38 4.60
C PRO A 303 -10.42 27.38 5.43
N ALA A 304 -10.54 27.43 6.77
CA ALA A 304 -9.40 27.41 7.67
C ALA A 304 -8.69 26.05 7.71
N ALA A 305 -9.36 24.97 7.27
CA ALA A 305 -8.78 23.62 7.26
C ALA A 305 -7.52 23.51 6.40
N VAL A 306 -7.38 24.35 5.36
CA VAL A 306 -6.20 24.34 4.47
C VAL A 306 -4.93 24.76 5.19
N LYS A 307 -5.06 25.58 6.24
CA LYS A 307 -3.94 26.10 7.03
C LYS A 307 -3.57 25.20 8.21
N HIS A 308 -4.44 24.24 8.54
CA HIS A 308 -4.21 23.35 9.66
C HIS A 308 -3.05 22.40 9.34
N LEU A 309 -2.20 22.15 10.34
CA LEU A 309 -1.06 21.24 10.23
C LEU A 309 -1.39 19.95 10.96
N ASP A 310 -1.03 18.80 10.37
CA ASP A 310 -1.13 17.53 11.08
C ASP A 310 -0.03 17.39 12.16
N ASN A 311 -0.03 16.27 12.90
CA ASN A 311 0.97 16.03 13.95
C ASN A 311 2.42 15.95 13.43
N ALA A 312 2.62 15.81 12.12
CA ALA A 312 3.93 15.83 11.48
C ALA A 312 4.30 17.23 10.93
N GLY A 313 3.41 18.21 11.06
CA GLY A 313 3.58 19.57 10.54
C GLY A 313 3.19 19.72 9.08
N ASN A 314 2.53 18.72 8.47
CA ASN A 314 2.17 18.77 7.06
C ASN A 314 0.83 19.48 6.84
N THR A 315 0.79 20.29 5.79
CA THR A 315 -0.46 20.83 5.23
C THR A 315 -1.19 19.76 4.40
N PRO A 316 -2.50 19.91 4.13
CA PRO A 316 -3.21 19.02 3.21
C PRO A 316 -2.56 18.96 1.82
N LEU A 317 -2.02 20.08 1.34
CA LEU A 317 -1.29 20.14 0.06
C LEU A 317 -0.02 19.27 0.09
N ALA A 318 0.76 19.33 1.17
CA ALA A 318 1.98 18.54 1.33
C ALA A 318 1.72 17.02 1.32
N ILE A 319 0.53 16.60 1.79
CA ILE A 319 0.08 15.20 1.76
C ILE A 319 -0.39 14.81 0.35
N ALA A 320 -1.23 15.63 -0.29
CA ALA A 320 -1.74 15.34 -1.64
C ALA A 320 -0.62 15.14 -2.67
N VAL A 321 0.44 15.94 -2.55
CA VAL A 321 1.62 15.88 -3.44
C VAL A 321 2.39 14.54 -3.37
N GLN A 322 2.24 13.78 -2.29
CA GLN A 322 2.95 12.49 -2.14
C GLN A 322 2.31 11.36 -2.93
N ASP A 323 1.03 11.46 -3.26
CA ASP A 323 0.26 10.36 -3.81
C ASP A 323 0.32 10.33 -5.35
N LYS A 324 0.28 9.12 -5.91
CA LYS A 324 0.50 8.83 -7.35
C LYS A 324 -0.60 9.37 -8.26
N GLN A 325 -1.78 9.57 -7.69
CA GLN A 325 -3.03 9.71 -8.43
C GLN A 325 -3.52 11.16 -8.51
N TRP A 326 -2.81 12.11 -7.89
CA TRP A 326 -3.13 13.53 -8.05
C TRP A 326 -2.53 14.08 -9.34
N GLU A 327 -3.41 14.36 -10.29
CA GLU A 327 -3.09 15.18 -11.46
C GLU A 327 -3.02 16.67 -11.08
N GLU A 328 -2.49 17.50 -11.99
CA GLU A 328 -2.33 18.94 -11.78
C GLU A 328 -3.64 19.61 -11.29
N ASP A 329 -4.80 19.22 -11.85
CA ASP A 329 -6.10 19.86 -11.62
C ASP A 329 -6.65 19.75 -10.19
N GLY A 330 -6.39 18.64 -9.48
CA GLY A 330 -6.86 18.45 -8.10
C GLY A 330 -6.06 19.29 -7.10
N LEU A 331 -4.76 19.49 -7.39
CA LEU A 331 -3.86 20.30 -6.57
C LEU A 331 -4.10 21.80 -6.75
N VAL A 332 -4.58 22.21 -7.93
CA VAL A 332 -4.92 23.62 -8.22
C VAL A 332 -5.94 24.15 -7.22
N ASP A 333 -7.00 23.40 -6.90
CA ASP A 333 -8.04 23.87 -5.98
C ASP A 333 -7.48 24.10 -4.54
N LEU A 334 -6.54 23.26 -4.07
CA LEU A 334 -5.86 23.48 -2.78
C LEU A 334 -4.86 24.65 -2.84
N PHE A 335 -4.14 24.77 -3.95
CA PHE A 335 -3.17 25.83 -4.15
C PHE A 335 -3.83 27.21 -4.24
N GLU A 336 -4.94 27.32 -4.98
CA GLU A 336 -5.73 28.55 -5.07
C GLU A 336 -6.31 28.95 -3.71
N ALA A 337 -6.70 27.97 -2.89
CA ALA A 337 -7.20 28.24 -1.55
C ALA A 337 -6.10 28.72 -0.58
N TYR A 338 -4.87 28.20 -0.70
CA TYR A 338 -3.76 28.60 0.18
C TYR A 338 -2.38 28.48 -0.51
N PRO A 339 -1.93 29.51 -1.26
CA PRO A 339 -0.67 29.44 -2.01
C PRO A 339 0.58 29.46 -1.11
N GLU A 340 0.48 30.06 0.08
CA GLU A 340 1.57 30.09 1.07
C GLU A 340 1.89 28.68 1.62
N ALA A 341 1.02 27.68 1.41
CA ALA A 341 1.28 26.29 1.78
C ALA A 341 2.59 25.73 1.20
N LEU A 342 3.05 26.26 0.05
CA LEU A 342 4.31 25.86 -0.58
C LEU A 342 5.55 26.22 0.25
N GLN A 343 5.43 27.20 1.14
CA GLN A 343 6.52 27.71 1.98
C GLN A 343 6.52 27.08 3.37
N ILE A 344 5.46 26.34 3.73
CA ILE A 344 5.36 25.69 5.04
C ILE A 344 6.15 24.40 5.01
N ALA A 345 7.13 24.31 5.90
CA ALA A 345 7.90 23.11 6.12
C ALA A 345 7.25 22.23 7.18
N ASP A 346 7.40 20.91 7.01
CA ASP A 346 7.07 19.92 8.05
C ASP A 346 8.01 20.06 9.27
N HIS A 347 7.81 19.24 10.31
CA HIS A 347 8.69 19.22 11.49
C HIS A 347 10.15 18.87 11.17
N ASN A 348 10.41 18.30 9.98
CA ASN A 348 11.75 17.97 9.48
C ASN A 348 12.37 19.08 8.62
N GLY A 349 11.68 20.23 8.48
CA GLY A 349 12.12 21.32 7.61
C GLY A 349 11.90 21.04 6.11
N ARG A 350 11.12 20.02 5.74
CA ARG A 350 10.85 19.64 4.36
C ARG A 350 9.64 20.42 3.83
N LEU A 351 9.86 21.16 2.76
CA LEU A 351 8.79 21.77 1.97
C LEU A 351 7.99 20.72 1.17
N PRO A 352 6.78 21.04 0.67
CA PRO A 352 6.02 20.16 -0.23
C PRO A 352 6.82 19.71 -1.47
N LEU A 353 7.76 20.53 -1.94
CA LEU A 353 8.65 20.15 -3.04
C LEU A 353 9.62 19.02 -2.66
N HIS A 354 10.09 18.97 -1.41
CA HIS A 354 10.95 17.89 -0.90
C HIS A 354 10.16 16.58 -0.79
N THR A 355 8.92 16.64 -0.30
CA THR A 355 8.05 15.46 -0.19
C THR A 355 7.67 14.92 -1.57
N ALA A 356 7.36 15.80 -2.53
CA ALA A 356 7.15 15.44 -3.94
C ALA A 356 8.37 14.73 -4.54
N ALA A 357 9.56 15.29 -4.31
CA ALA A 357 10.80 14.77 -4.85
C ALA A 357 11.09 13.37 -4.27
N SER A 358 10.93 13.19 -2.96
CA SER A 358 11.22 11.94 -2.26
C SER A 358 10.20 10.84 -2.51
N SER A 359 8.92 11.15 -2.80
CA SER A 359 7.89 10.13 -2.96
C SER A 359 8.05 9.39 -4.29
N ASP A 360 8.20 8.06 -4.26
CA ASP A 360 8.23 7.21 -5.47
C ASP A 360 6.93 7.24 -6.25
N SER A 361 5.84 7.59 -5.57
CA SER A 361 4.51 7.64 -6.15
C SER A 361 4.26 8.96 -6.89
N ALA A 362 4.85 10.07 -6.47
CA ALA A 362 4.55 11.40 -7.00
C ALA A 362 4.92 11.56 -8.49
N GLN A 363 4.00 12.16 -9.26
CA GLN A 363 4.19 12.37 -10.70
C GLN A 363 5.11 13.56 -10.99
N PRO A 364 5.95 13.51 -12.07
CA PRO A 364 6.81 14.63 -12.44
C PRO A 364 6.07 15.93 -12.80
N CYS A 365 4.82 15.84 -13.27
CA CYS A 365 3.97 17.00 -13.58
C CYS A 365 3.69 17.84 -12.33
N VAL A 366 3.45 17.20 -11.18
CA VAL A 366 3.25 17.88 -9.89
C VAL A 366 4.50 18.67 -9.51
N VAL A 367 5.69 18.07 -9.62
CA VAL A 367 6.96 18.75 -9.34
C VAL A 367 7.15 19.96 -10.25
N ARG A 368 6.80 19.83 -11.54
CA ARG A 368 6.86 20.93 -12.52
C ARG A 368 5.90 22.07 -12.15
N TYR A 369 4.69 21.74 -11.72
CA TYR A 369 3.71 22.71 -11.26
C TYR A 369 4.19 23.47 -10.02
N LEU A 370 4.70 22.75 -9.00
CA LEU A 370 5.25 23.36 -7.79
C LEU A 370 6.39 24.32 -8.10
N LEU A 371 7.33 23.92 -8.97
CA LEU A 371 8.47 24.77 -9.38
C LEU A 371 8.06 25.98 -10.20
N LYS A 372 6.98 25.89 -10.98
CA LYS A 372 6.43 27.03 -11.74
C LYS A 372 5.93 28.13 -10.80
N HIS A 373 5.37 27.75 -9.66
CA HIS A 373 4.78 28.69 -8.70
C HIS A 373 5.74 29.10 -7.56
N TYR A 374 6.68 28.23 -7.18
CA TYR A 374 7.65 28.51 -6.12
C TYR A 374 9.04 27.91 -6.43
N ILE A 375 9.80 28.61 -7.28
CA ILE A 375 11.14 28.18 -7.70
C ILE A 375 12.18 28.26 -6.57
N GLU A 376 12.01 29.19 -5.63
CA GLU A 376 12.91 29.39 -4.49
C GLU A 376 12.93 28.16 -3.57
N GLY A 377 11.84 27.38 -3.55
CA GLY A 377 11.78 26.11 -2.82
C GLY A 377 12.77 25.06 -3.30
N ALA A 378 13.32 25.19 -4.52
CA ALA A 378 14.39 24.34 -5.01
C ALA A 378 15.75 24.64 -4.35
N GLN A 379 15.87 25.82 -3.71
CA GLN A 379 17.09 26.31 -3.08
C GLN A 379 17.09 26.12 -1.56
N THR A 380 15.92 25.90 -0.97
CA THR A 380 15.80 25.72 0.48
C THR A 380 16.28 24.33 0.87
N PRO A 381 17.23 24.23 1.81
CA PRO A 381 17.67 22.95 2.34
C PRO A 381 16.70 22.43 3.41
N ASP A 382 16.57 21.11 3.53
CA ASP A 382 15.86 20.52 4.67
C ASP A 382 16.60 20.77 6.01
N ALA A 383 15.88 20.71 7.14
CA ALA A 383 16.48 20.98 8.45
C ALA A 383 17.30 19.80 9.00
N ILE A 384 17.00 18.56 8.56
CA ILE A 384 17.69 17.36 9.03
C ILE A 384 19.09 17.25 8.41
N ASN A 385 19.17 17.23 7.09
CA ASN A 385 20.40 16.91 6.35
C ASN A 385 21.03 18.12 5.67
N GLY A 386 20.31 19.23 5.56
CA GLY A 386 20.66 20.31 4.64
C GLY A 386 20.46 19.91 3.17
N ALA A 387 19.69 18.87 2.90
CA ALA A 387 19.53 18.28 1.58
C ALA A 387 18.46 19.04 0.78
N LEU A 388 18.84 19.52 -0.40
CA LEU A 388 17.93 20.13 -1.38
C LEU A 388 16.95 19.10 -1.98
N PRO A 389 15.82 19.53 -2.59
CA PRO A 389 14.88 18.63 -3.24
C PRO A 389 15.49 17.71 -4.30
N LEU A 390 16.54 18.18 -5.00
CA LEU A 390 17.28 17.35 -5.96
C LEU A 390 17.90 16.10 -5.31
N HIS A 391 18.43 16.22 -4.09
CA HIS A 391 18.98 15.08 -3.36
C HIS A 391 17.90 14.06 -3.00
N HIS A 392 16.75 14.54 -2.52
CA HIS A 392 15.58 13.71 -2.19
C HIS A 392 15.05 12.95 -3.41
N SER A 393 15.06 13.57 -4.59
CA SER A 393 14.62 12.92 -5.84
C SER A 393 15.47 11.72 -6.28
N LEU A 394 16.69 11.59 -5.74
CA LEU A 394 17.65 10.54 -6.07
C LEU A 394 17.78 9.49 -4.94
N CYS A 395 17.01 9.65 -3.85
CA CYS A 395 17.10 8.86 -2.64
C CYS A 395 16.03 7.75 -2.54
N SER A 396 15.26 7.50 -3.60
CA SER A 396 14.26 6.42 -3.64
C SER A 396 14.91 5.10 -3.22
N GLY A 397 14.43 4.50 -2.12
CA GLY A 397 14.94 3.22 -1.59
C GLY A 397 15.95 3.30 -0.43
N TYR A 398 16.36 4.47 0.07
CA TYR A 398 17.26 4.54 1.23
C TYR A 398 16.48 4.42 2.56
N ILE A 399 16.44 3.20 3.12
CA ILE A 399 16.00 3.00 4.51
C ILE A 399 17.02 3.70 5.42
N TYR A 400 16.57 4.69 6.19
CA TYR A 400 17.36 5.31 7.25
C TYR A 400 17.75 4.24 8.29
N SER A 401 19.01 3.83 8.30
CA SER A 401 19.57 3.10 9.45
C SER A 401 19.97 4.10 10.54
N SER A 402 18.98 4.72 11.18
CA SER A 402 19.17 5.32 12.51
C SER A 402 17.82 5.54 13.19
N ALA A 403 17.45 4.55 14.01
CA ALA A 403 16.64 4.66 15.24
C ALA A 403 15.48 5.67 15.25
N SER A 404 14.29 5.22 14.83
CA SER A 404 13.02 5.27 15.60
C SER A 404 11.82 5.14 14.64
N ALA A 405 11.33 3.93 14.46
CA ALA A 405 10.00 3.67 13.90
C ALA A 405 9.52 2.31 14.40
N GLU A 406 9.24 2.21 15.69
CA GLU A 406 8.24 1.26 16.15
C GLU A 406 6.87 1.83 15.75
N ASN A 407 6.06 0.96 15.14
CA ASN A 407 4.65 1.15 14.79
C ASN A 407 4.34 2.15 13.67
N ASP A 408 4.44 1.69 12.43
CA ASP A 408 3.27 1.21 11.70
C ASP A 408 3.68 0.70 10.32
N SER A 409 3.27 -0.53 10.02
CA SER A 409 3.52 -1.17 8.73
C SER A 409 2.75 -0.45 7.62
N PRO A 410 3.31 -0.40 6.41
CA PRO A 410 2.70 -1.22 5.38
C PRO A 410 3.72 -2.18 4.79
N ALA A 411 3.32 -3.44 4.71
CA ALA A 411 4.03 -4.46 3.98
C ALA A 411 4.17 -4.04 2.50
N VAL A 412 5.36 -3.61 2.11
CA VAL A 412 5.72 -3.43 0.71
C VAL A 412 6.20 -4.81 0.23
N THR A 413 5.28 -5.60 -0.31
CA THR A 413 5.67 -6.75 -1.12
C THR A 413 6.35 -6.20 -2.36
N ALA A 414 7.63 -6.55 -2.52
CA ALA A 414 8.39 -6.37 -3.76
C ALA A 414 7.62 -7.02 -4.91
N SER A 415 6.82 -6.20 -5.59
CA SER A 415 6.17 -6.56 -6.84
C SER A 415 7.12 -6.15 -7.95
N SER A 416 8.02 -7.08 -8.29
CA SER A 416 8.72 -7.11 -9.56
C SER A 416 7.73 -6.93 -10.71
N ASN A 417 7.77 -5.78 -11.37
CA ASN A 417 7.31 -5.64 -12.75
C ASN A 417 8.19 -4.62 -13.46
N SER A 418 9.31 -5.14 -13.94
CA SER A 418 10.00 -4.67 -15.13
C SER A 418 9.04 -4.60 -16.31
N ASN A 419 9.24 -3.59 -17.16
CA ASN A 419 8.72 -3.43 -18.53
C ASN A 419 7.44 -2.59 -18.69
N THR A 420 7.61 -1.28 -18.58
CA THR A 420 7.06 -0.35 -19.59
C THR A 420 8.14 0.67 -19.97
N ALA A 421 9.04 0.27 -20.88
CA ALA A 421 9.78 1.20 -21.70
C ALA A 421 8.79 1.81 -22.71
N SER A 422 8.10 2.87 -22.33
CA SER A 422 7.39 3.71 -23.30
C SER A 422 7.17 5.12 -22.78
N SER A 423 7.78 6.05 -23.50
CA SER A 423 7.66 7.50 -23.45
C SER A 423 8.46 8.22 -22.37
N CYS A 424 9.18 9.23 -22.84
CA CYS A 424 10.04 10.16 -22.14
C CYS A 424 9.23 11.06 -21.19
N GLU A 425 8.65 10.49 -20.13
CA GLU A 425 8.20 11.30 -19.00
C GLU A 425 9.43 11.74 -18.22
N SER A 426 9.75 13.03 -18.34
CA SER A 426 10.86 13.70 -17.67
C SER A 426 10.96 13.27 -16.21
N SER A 427 11.99 12.52 -15.85
CA SER A 427 12.17 12.06 -14.47
C SER A 427 12.20 13.23 -13.49
N LYS A 428 11.70 13.05 -12.25
CA LYS A 428 11.59 14.12 -11.23
C LYS A 428 12.87 14.95 -11.08
N TYR A 429 14.03 14.29 -11.02
CA TYR A 429 15.34 14.95 -10.91
C TYR A 429 15.67 15.82 -12.13
N MET A 430 15.23 15.46 -13.34
CA MET A 430 15.43 16.26 -14.55
C MET A 430 14.64 17.56 -14.48
N VAL A 431 13.38 17.49 -14.03
CA VAL A 431 12.51 18.67 -13.87
C VAL A 431 13.12 19.64 -12.85
N ILE A 432 13.59 19.12 -11.71
CA ILE A 432 14.24 19.94 -10.67
C ILE A 432 15.54 20.55 -11.19
N TYR A 433 16.38 19.79 -11.89
CA TYR A 433 17.63 20.29 -12.45
C TYR A 433 17.40 21.38 -13.50
N GLN A 434 16.41 21.22 -14.38
CA GLN A 434 16.05 22.24 -15.38
C GLN A 434 15.61 23.55 -14.72
N ALA A 435 14.92 23.50 -13.59
CA ALA A 435 14.51 24.69 -12.84
C ALA A 435 15.67 25.34 -12.07
N TYR A 436 16.54 24.53 -11.45
CA TYR A 436 17.67 25.03 -10.65
C TYR A 436 18.96 24.20 -10.86
N PRO A 437 19.73 24.47 -11.92
CA PRO A 437 20.93 23.70 -12.25
C PRO A 437 22.04 23.78 -11.19
N ALA A 438 22.10 24.87 -10.44
CA ALA A 438 23.14 25.06 -9.42
C ALA A 438 23.02 24.07 -8.24
N ALA A 439 21.84 23.46 -8.04
CA ALA A 439 21.64 22.42 -7.01
C ALA A 439 22.61 21.25 -7.14
N ILE A 440 23.11 20.95 -8.34
CA ILE A 440 24.01 19.80 -8.54
C ILE A 440 25.35 19.95 -7.83
N ARG A 441 25.75 21.19 -7.51
CA ARG A 441 27.02 21.52 -6.85
C ARG A 441 26.90 21.62 -5.34
N THR A 442 25.68 21.71 -4.83
CA THR A 442 25.43 21.86 -3.40
C THR A 442 25.64 20.53 -2.70
N ARG A 443 26.31 20.57 -1.55
CA ARG A 443 26.51 19.39 -0.69
C ARG A 443 25.51 19.43 0.46
N ASP A 444 25.07 18.26 0.90
CA ASP A 444 24.37 18.15 2.17
C ASP A 444 25.29 18.55 3.35
N ILE A 445 24.67 18.95 4.46
CA ILE A 445 25.37 19.39 5.67
C ILE A 445 25.84 18.17 6.46
N THR A 446 25.04 17.10 6.51
CA THR A 446 25.31 15.96 7.40
C THR A 446 26.35 14.99 6.88
N ASN A 447 26.44 14.75 5.57
CA ASN A 447 27.37 13.78 4.99
C ASN A 447 28.36 14.40 3.99
N HIS A 448 28.28 15.69 3.71
CA HIS A 448 29.00 16.37 2.62
C HIS A 448 28.87 15.70 1.25
N ARG A 449 27.73 15.05 1.01
CA ARG A 449 27.36 14.31 -0.21
C ARG A 449 26.77 15.25 -1.25
N LEU A 450 27.23 15.09 -2.48
CA LEU A 450 26.59 15.63 -3.69
C LEU A 450 25.43 14.75 -4.18
N PRO A 451 24.55 15.24 -5.08
CA PRO A 451 23.48 14.45 -5.68
C PRO A 451 23.96 13.13 -6.33
N LEU A 452 25.15 13.13 -6.94
CA LEU A 452 25.76 11.91 -7.49
C LEU A 452 26.01 10.84 -6.42
N HIS A 453 26.39 11.22 -5.19
CA HIS A 453 26.58 10.27 -4.09
C HIS A 453 25.25 9.64 -3.66
N TYR A 454 24.17 10.42 -3.65
CA TYR A 454 22.82 9.90 -3.37
C TYR A 454 22.36 8.90 -4.43
N ALA A 455 22.52 9.25 -5.71
CA ALA A 455 22.23 8.33 -6.80
C ALA A 455 23.10 7.06 -6.75
N CYS A 456 24.37 7.17 -6.37
CA CYS A 456 25.24 6.00 -6.21
C CYS A 456 24.87 5.16 -5.00
N ALA A 457 24.32 5.74 -3.94
CA ALA A 457 23.93 5.03 -2.73
C ALA A 457 22.53 4.38 -2.80
N SER A 458 21.62 4.89 -3.63
CA SER A 458 20.29 4.30 -3.84
C SER A 458 20.38 2.99 -4.63
N ILE A 459 19.63 1.96 -4.23
CA ILE A 459 19.59 0.66 -4.92
C ILE A 459 18.92 0.80 -6.30
N ASP A 460 17.90 1.66 -6.41
CA ASP A 460 17.02 1.77 -7.58
C ASP A 460 17.53 2.74 -8.66
N ALA A 461 18.67 3.38 -8.44
CA ALA A 461 19.17 4.39 -9.36
C ALA A 461 19.59 3.80 -10.71
N SER A 462 18.95 4.26 -11.79
CA SER A 462 19.21 3.78 -13.14
C SER A 462 20.59 4.20 -13.68
N PRO A 463 21.23 3.39 -14.55
CA PRO A 463 22.50 3.76 -15.19
C PRO A 463 22.39 5.06 -15.99
N HIS A 464 21.23 5.32 -16.57
CA HIS A 464 20.95 6.56 -17.30
C HIS A 464 21.02 7.79 -16.38
N THR A 465 20.44 7.71 -15.18
CA THR A 465 20.50 8.78 -14.18
C THR A 465 21.94 9.08 -13.77
N ILE A 466 22.75 8.05 -13.52
CA ILE A 466 24.16 8.22 -13.15
C ILE A 466 24.95 8.88 -14.30
N THR A 467 24.73 8.42 -15.53
CA THR A 467 25.38 8.99 -16.73
C THR A 467 25.02 10.46 -16.89
N GLN A 468 23.74 10.81 -16.79
CA GLN A 468 23.28 12.20 -16.90
C GLN A 468 23.85 13.10 -15.80
N LEU A 469 23.93 12.62 -14.55
CA LEU A 469 24.52 13.39 -13.45
C LEU A 469 26.01 13.65 -13.67
N ILE A 470 26.74 12.69 -14.25
CA ILE A 470 28.16 12.85 -14.62
C ILE A 470 28.29 13.85 -15.77
N ASP A 471 27.41 13.77 -16.78
CA ASP A 471 27.41 14.72 -17.90
C ASP A 471 27.16 16.16 -17.44
N TRP A 472 26.27 16.36 -16.46
CA TRP A 472 25.99 17.68 -15.90
C TRP A 472 27.12 18.20 -14.99
N TYR A 473 27.79 17.33 -14.22
CA TYR A 473 28.90 17.74 -13.36
C TYR A 473 29.98 16.64 -13.23
N PRO A 474 30.95 16.58 -14.16
CA PRO A 474 31.96 15.50 -14.21
C PRO A 474 32.89 15.47 -12.98
N ASP A 475 33.17 16.64 -12.41
CA ASP A 475 34.05 16.74 -11.23
C ASP A 475 33.44 16.10 -9.97
N ALA A 476 32.11 15.86 -9.95
CA ALA A 476 31.44 15.18 -8.84
C ALA A 476 32.04 13.81 -8.53
N VAL A 477 32.52 13.08 -9.55
CA VAL A 477 33.05 11.72 -9.41
C VAL A 477 34.31 11.69 -8.51
N ARG A 478 35.03 12.81 -8.42
CA ARG A 478 36.26 12.94 -7.64
C ARG A 478 36.03 13.42 -6.21
N THR A 479 34.84 13.95 -5.93
CA THR A 479 34.55 14.52 -4.62
C THR A 479 34.34 13.42 -3.59
N LEU A 480 34.72 13.72 -2.35
CA LEU A 480 34.63 12.79 -1.23
C LEU A 480 33.52 13.24 -0.28
N ASP A 481 32.79 12.27 0.26
CA ASP A 481 31.88 12.50 1.38
C ASP A 481 32.62 12.67 2.72
N LYS A 482 31.90 12.90 3.83
CA LYS A 482 32.50 13.07 5.17
C LYS A 482 33.33 11.88 5.65
N HIS A 483 33.06 10.69 5.11
CA HIS A 483 33.76 9.46 5.45
C HIS A 483 34.94 9.20 4.52
N GLY A 484 35.23 10.13 3.60
CA GLY A 484 36.26 9.98 2.59
C GLY A 484 35.85 9.05 1.45
N LYS A 485 34.56 8.72 1.33
CA LYS A 485 34.08 7.79 0.30
C LYS A 485 33.85 8.52 -1.02
N THR A 486 34.31 7.91 -2.11
CA THR A 486 33.97 8.33 -3.48
C THR A 486 32.59 7.80 -3.86
N PRO A 487 31.91 8.39 -4.87
CA PRO A 487 30.67 7.84 -5.42
C PRO A 487 30.80 6.38 -5.88
N LEU A 488 31.97 6.01 -6.43
CA LEU A 488 32.28 4.63 -6.82
C LEU A 488 32.22 3.67 -5.63
N LEU A 489 32.78 4.06 -4.50
CA LEU A 489 32.79 3.25 -3.28
C LEU A 489 31.37 3.08 -2.72
N LEU A 490 30.54 4.13 -2.76
CA LEU A 490 29.13 4.06 -2.36
C LEU A 490 28.31 3.15 -3.28
N ALA A 491 28.55 3.20 -4.60
CA ALA A 491 27.90 2.30 -5.56
C ALA A 491 28.28 0.83 -5.32
N CYS A 492 29.51 0.57 -4.89
CA CYS A 492 29.94 -0.76 -4.48
C CYS A 492 29.27 -1.20 -3.17
N GLU A 493 29.12 -0.30 -2.19
CA GLU A 493 28.45 -0.56 -0.92
C GLU A 493 26.95 -0.84 -1.09
N SER A 494 26.28 -0.16 -2.02
CA SER A 494 24.88 -0.40 -2.35
C SER A 494 24.65 -1.65 -3.19
N GLY A 495 25.72 -2.34 -3.62
CA GLY A 495 25.63 -3.56 -4.43
C GLY A 495 25.23 -3.33 -5.88
N LYS A 496 25.57 -2.20 -6.50
CA LYS A 496 25.30 -2.00 -7.93
C LYS A 496 26.18 -2.88 -8.81
N ASP A 497 25.58 -3.50 -9.81
CA ASP A 497 26.30 -4.29 -10.83
C ASP A 497 27.18 -3.43 -11.75
N TRP A 498 28.12 -4.12 -12.41
CA TRP A 498 28.99 -3.51 -13.42
C TRP A 498 28.22 -2.78 -14.52
N ASP A 499 27.18 -3.44 -15.04
CA ASP A 499 26.37 -2.98 -16.18
C ASP A 499 25.31 -1.95 -15.76
N THR A 500 24.99 -1.84 -14.46
CA THR A 500 23.98 -0.91 -13.95
C THR A 500 24.53 0.47 -13.59
N GLY A 501 25.86 0.68 -13.58
CA GLY A 501 26.43 2.02 -13.45
C GLY A 501 27.92 2.10 -13.07
N LEU A 502 28.52 1.04 -12.54
CA LEU A 502 29.95 1.07 -12.16
C LEU A 502 30.87 1.30 -13.36
N ALA A 503 30.54 0.73 -14.53
CA ALA A 503 31.31 0.94 -15.75
C ALA A 503 31.46 2.43 -16.11
N VAL A 504 30.37 3.19 -15.97
CA VAL A 504 30.34 4.63 -16.29
C VAL A 504 31.18 5.42 -15.29
N LEU A 505 31.07 5.10 -13.99
CA LEU A 505 31.86 5.75 -12.94
C LEU A 505 33.37 5.50 -13.09
N ILE A 506 33.76 4.26 -13.44
CA ILE A 506 35.16 3.89 -13.65
C ILE A 506 35.70 4.53 -14.94
N GLN A 507 34.89 4.58 -16.00
CA GLN A 507 35.28 5.27 -17.24
C GLN A 507 35.51 6.77 -17.00
N ALA A 508 34.66 7.39 -16.17
CA ALA A 508 34.79 8.80 -15.80
C ALA A 508 35.98 9.07 -14.85
N PHE A 509 36.27 8.15 -13.92
CA PHE A 509 37.37 8.27 -12.98
C PHE A 509 38.08 6.93 -12.69
N PRO A 510 39.02 6.50 -13.56
CA PRO A 510 39.72 5.22 -13.41
C PRO A 510 40.57 5.14 -12.12
N GLN A 511 41.14 6.27 -11.69
CA GLN A 511 41.93 6.35 -10.45
C GLN A 511 41.07 6.19 -9.18
N GLY A 512 39.74 6.18 -9.30
CA GLY A 512 38.84 5.94 -8.17
C GLY A 512 38.94 4.54 -7.59
N VAL A 513 39.43 3.57 -8.37
CA VAL A 513 39.54 2.17 -7.95
C VAL A 513 40.59 1.99 -6.83
N ILE A 514 41.62 2.83 -6.81
CA ILE A 514 42.70 2.80 -5.81
C ILE A 514 42.48 3.77 -4.64
N ARG A 515 41.34 4.45 -4.57
CA ARG A 515 41.06 5.44 -3.53
C ARG A 515 40.43 4.78 -2.30
N MET A 516 41.08 4.98 -1.15
CA MET A 516 40.62 4.49 0.15
C MET A 516 39.71 5.49 0.86
N ASP A 517 38.73 4.98 1.61
CA ASP A 517 37.99 5.77 2.60
C ASP A 517 38.83 6.09 3.85
N HIS A 518 38.29 6.85 4.80
CA HIS A 518 38.99 7.16 6.06
C HIS A 518 39.28 5.91 6.93
N ARG A 519 38.63 4.77 6.66
CA ARG A 519 38.87 3.49 7.33
C ARG A 519 39.93 2.65 6.62
N GLY A 520 40.46 3.10 5.48
CA GLY A 520 41.45 2.38 4.68
C GLY A 520 40.86 1.34 3.73
N PHE A 521 39.53 1.32 3.51
CA PHE A 521 38.90 0.36 2.62
C PHE A 521 38.91 0.83 1.16
N LEU A 522 39.31 -0.07 0.27
CA LEU A 522 39.19 0.08 -1.18
C LEU A 522 37.80 -0.38 -1.65
N PRO A 523 37.33 0.06 -2.84
CA PRO A 523 36.13 -0.46 -3.49
C PRO A 523 36.09 -1.99 -3.55
N PHE A 524 37.24 -2.61 -3.82
CA PHE A 524 37.40 -4.07 -3.81
C PHE A 524 37.09 -4.71 -2.44
N HIS A 525 37.56 -4.10 -1.34
CA HIS A 525 37.32 -4.62 0.01
C HIS A 525 35.83 -4.55 0.38
N VAL A 526 35.15 -3.47 0.02
CA VAL A 526 33.72 -3.30 0.32
C VAL A 526 32.87 -4.32 -0.43
N LEU A 527 33.18 -4.60 -1.71
CA LEU A 527 32.51 -5.66 -2.46
C LEU A 527 32.76 -7.05 -1.85
N ALA A 528 34.01 -7.34 -1.48
CA ALA A 528 34.34 -8.61 -0.82
C ALA A 528 33.56 -8.79 0.49
N MET A 529 33.44 -7.73 1.31
CA MET A 529 32.66 -7.78 2.55
C MET A 529 31.16 -8.00 2.30
N SER A 530 30.59 -7.39 1.25
CA SER A 530 29.18 -7.56 0.90
C SER A 530 28.82 -9.02 0.61
N THR A 531 29.71 -9.79 -0.04
CA THR A 531 29.52 -11.23 -0.30
C THR A 531 29.55 -12.09 0.96
N THR A 532 30.38 -11.72 1.95
CA THR A 532 30.53 -12.50 3.20
C THR A 532 29.33 -12.37 4.14
N CYS A 533 28.69 -11.20 4.20
CA CYS A 533 27.50 -11.01 5.04
C CYS A 533 26.31 -11.85 4.55
N SER A 534 26.11 -11.97 3.24
CA SER A 534 25.05 -12.80 2.63
C SER A 534 25.17 -14.28 3.01
N SER A 535 26.39 -14.77 3.20
CA SER A 535 26.67 -16.17 3.56
C SER A 535 26.49 -16.50 5.05
N SER A 536 26.42 -15.49 5.93
CA SER A 536 26.41 -15.68 7.39
C SER A 536 25.02 -15.61 8.04
N SER A 537 24.00 -15.11 7.33
CA SER A 537 22.63 -14.93 7.86
C SER A 537 21.59 -15.92 7.33
N SER A 538 21.91 -16.79 6.36
CA SER A 538 20.94 -17.75 5.81
C SER A 538 21.20 -19.17 6.31
N SER A 539 20.41 -19.61 7.29
CA SER A 539 20.11 -21.02 7.48
C SER A 539 19.47 -21.56 6.19
N ALA A 540 20.23 -22.35 5.44
CA ALA A 540 19.82 -23.32 4.42
C ALA A 540 18.36 -23.23 3.90
N GLN A 541 18.07 -22.24 3.07
CA GLN A 541 17.01 -22.35 2.05
C GLN A 541 17.56 -21.83 0.73
N SER A 542 17.69 -22.76 -0.23
CA SER A 542 18.16 -22.54 -1.58
C SER A 542 17.09 -21.83 -2.42
N SER A 543 17.33 -20.59 -2.81
CA SER A 543 16.67 -19.94 -3.96
C SER A 543 17.71 -19.67 -5.04
N ALA A 544 17.35 -19.91 -6.30
CA ALA A 544 18.22 -19.71 -7.46
C ALA A 544 18.69 -18.24 -7.60
N ASP A 545 17.90 -17.29 -7.09
CA ASP A 545 18.17 -15.86 -7.14
C ASP A 545 19.44 -15.43 -6.37
N ASN A 546 19.83 -16.19 -5.34
CA ASN A 546 21.03 -15.88 -4.56
C ASN A 546 22.33 -16.21 -5.31
N TYR A 547 22.31 -17.23 -6.19
CA TYR A 547 23.47 -17.61 -6.98
C TYR A 547 23.80 -16.60 -8.08
N ASP A 548 22.78 -16.00 -8.71
CA ASP A 548 22.98 -15.00 -9.76
C ASP A 548 23.54 -13.68 -9.20
N ALA A 549 23.07 -13.26 -8.02
CA ALA A 549 23.60 -12.09 -7.32
C ALA A 549 25.07 -12.27 -6.90
N ASP A 550 25.41 -13.41 -6.29
CA ASP A 550 26.78 -13.74 -5.90
C ASP A 550 27.72 -13.83 -7.12
N LEU A 551 27.23 -14.36 -8.25
CA LEU A 551 27.97 -14.42 -9.51
C LEU A 551 28.22 -13.02 -10.10
N SER A 552 27.25 -12.11 -10.00
CA SER A 552 27.40 -10.72 -10.46
C SER A 552 28.46 -9.97 -9.65
N VAL A 553 28.45 -10.12 -8.32
CA VAL A 553 29.46 -9.48 -7.46
C VAL A 553 30.85 -10.02 -7.74
N LEU A 554 31.00 -11.34 -7.92
CA LEU A 554 32.29 -11.96 -8.32
C LEU A 554 32.77 -11.48 -9.70
N CYS A 555 31.87 -11.35 -10.67
CA CYS A 555 32.19 -10.79 -11.99
C CYS A 555 32.66 -9.33 -11.88
N THR A 556 31.99 -8.54 -11.03
CA THR A 556 32.34 -7.14 -10.77
C THR A 556 33.72 -7.04 -10.10
N MET A 557 34.01 -7.89 -9.11
CA MET A 557 35.32 -7.98 -8.48
C MET A 557 36.42 -8.34 -9.47
N PHE A 558 36.20 -9.33 -10.34
CA PHE A 558 37.17 -9.73 -11.37
C PHE A 558 37.42 -8.60 -12.39
N ARG A 559 36.38 -7.86 -12.77
CA ARG A 559 36.50 -6.72 -13.70
C ARG A 559 37.26 -5.54 -13.07
N LEU A 560 37.08 -5.27 -11.77
CA LEU A 560 37.87 -4.28 -11.04
C LEU A 560 39.36 -4.65 -11.01
N LEU A 561 39.68 -5.92 -10.70
CA LEU A 561 41.06 -6.42 -10.70
C LEU A 561 41.71 -6.36 -12.09
N LYS A 562 40.91 -6.54 -13.15
CA LYS A 562 41.40 -6.41 -14.54
C LYS A 562 41.75 -4.96 -14.90
N GLN A 563 41.06 -3.97 -14.34
CA GLN A 563 41.35 -2.55 -14.59
C GLN A 563 42.66 -2.12 -13.94
N ASP A 564 42.93 -2.55 -12.69
CA ASP A 564 44.20 -2.30 -12.03
C ASP A 564 44.58 -3.47 -11.09
N PRO A 565 45.63 -4.24 -11.41
CA PRO A 565 46.12 -5.33 -10.55
C PRO A 565 46.68 -4.84 -9.20
N SER A 566 47.03 -3.55 -9.06
CA SER A 566 47.59 -2.99 -7.82
C SER A 566 46.59 -2.94 -6.65
N CYS A 567 45.29 -3.07 -6.92
CA CYS A 567 44.25 -3.21 -5.90
C CYS A 567 44.47 -4.42 -4.99
N PHE A 568 45.16 -5.45 -5.48
CA PHE A 568 45.56 -6.61 -4.70
C PHE A 568 46.82 -6.34 -3.85
N ALA A 569 47.72 -5.48 -4.33
CA ALA A 569 49.00 -5.17 -3.69
C ALA A 569 48.87 -4.20 -2.50
N ALA A 570 47.86 -3.32 -2.50
CA ALA A 570 47.58 -2.42 -1.37
C ALA A 570 47.26 -3.17 -0.05
N TYR A 571 46.88 -4.45 -0.13
CA TYR A 571 46.69 -5.34 1.02
C TYR A 571 47.99 -5.58 1.81
N CYS A 572 49.16 -5.42 1.17
CA CYS A 572 50.45 -5.71 1.81
C CYS A 572 51.03 -4.53 2.63
N ILE A 573 50.42 -3.33 2.61
CA ILE A 573 51.03 -2.12 3.21
C ILE A 573 50.32 -1.71 4.53
N CYS A 574 49.15 -2.24 4.86
CA CYS A 574 48.41 -1.87 6.08
C CYS A 574 48.64 -2.81 7.28
N ASN A 575 49.57 -3.78 7.17
CA ASN A 575 49.93 -4.72 8.23
C ASN A 575 51.42 -4.60 8.62
N GLU A 576 51.92 -3.37 8.79
CA GLU A 576 53.14 -3.09 9.56
C GLU A 576 52.87 -2.12 10.71
#